data_AF-A0AAP8LDK3-F1
#
_entry.id   AF-A0AAP8LDK3-F1
#
_cell.length_a   1.000
_cell.length_b   1.000
_cell.length_c   1.000
_cell.angle_alpha   90.00
_cell.angle_beta   90.00
_cell.angle_gamma   90.00
#
_symmetry.space_group_name_H-M   'P 1'
#
loop_
_entity.id
_entity.type
_entity.pdbx_description
1 polymer ?
#
loop_
_entity_poly.entity_id
_entity_poly.type
_entity_poly.pdbx_seq_one_letter_code
_entity_poly.pdbx_strand_id
1 'polypeptide(L)'
;MATLKDLSSQLRQLQKQIPFATAQAMTKVVRQIEAAQKTAFERNLDNPTPFTVKSVGSVGARKNSLRAKVFVRDTAAGYLEPFEFGGEHKLNGSALLNPKDIKLNKYGNLPRNKLSQLKAKPNVFIGDVGGVNAVWQRKKPKTKKGKKRAKRSPNGTRRDKIKQPAPKLLIRFGDSLPVKPTLGYMDRANTMANALLPSALHQAIAEAISSAR
;
A
#
# COMPACT_ATOMS: atom_id res chain seq x y z
N MET A 1 18.05 -60.31 -9.39
CA MET A 1 18.91 -59.66 -8.38
C MET A 1 19.38 -58.34 -8.98
N ALA A 2 19.13 -57.21 -8.32
CA ALA A 2 19.64 -55.92 -8.81
C ALA A 2 21.17 -55.95 -8.80
N THR A 3 21.80 -55.62 -9.92
CA THR A 3 23.26 -55.61 -10.01
C THR A 3 23.83 -54.34 -9.37
N LEU A 4 25.10 -54.34 -8.98
CA LEU A 4 25.81 -53.13 -8.50
C LEU A 4 25.69 -51.96 -9.49
N LYS A 5 25.62 -52.25 -10.79
CA LYS A 5 25.44 -51.27 -11.86
C LYS A 5 24.05 -50.62 -11.81
N ASP A 6 23.00 -51.40 -11.53
CA ASP A 6 21.62 -50.90 -11.38
C ASP A 6 21.47 -50.03 -10.13
N LEU A 7 22.11 -50.43 -9.02
CA LEU A 7 22.14 -49.60 -7.81
C LEU A 7 22.84 -48.25 -8.08
N SER A 8 23.95 -48.28 -8.83
CA SER A 8 24.69 -47.06 -9.17
C SER A 8 23.90 -46.11 -10.09
N SER A 9 23.08 -46.64 -11.00
CA SER A 9 22.26 -45.83 -11.90
C SER A 9 21.09 -45.20 -11.16
N GLN A 10 20.45 -45.94 -10.25
CA GLN A 10 19.39 -45.44 -9.37
C GLN A 10 19.88 -44.32 -8.45
N LEU A 11 21.06 -44.47 -7.83
CA LEU A 11 21.66 -43.42 -7.00
C LEU A 11 21.94 -42.14 -7.81
N ARG A 12 22.43 -42.27 -9.04
CA ARG A 12 22.65 -41.11 -9.94
C ARG A 12 21.35 -40.43 -10.36
N GLN A 13 20.27 -41.18 -10.54
CA GLN A 13 18.95 -40.61 -10.81
C GLN A 13 18.41 -39.86 -9.59
N LEU A 14 18.49 -40.45 -8.40
CA LEU A 14 18.10 -39.80 -7.14
C LEU A 14 18.88 -38.51 -6.91
N GLN A 15 20.19 -38.53 -7.12
CA GLN A 15 21.05 -37.33 -6.99
C GLN A 15 20.57 -36.17 -7.89
N LYS A 16 20.02 -36.47 -9.07
CA LYS A 16 19.47 -35.46 -9.99
C LYS A 16 18.08 -34.96 -9.57
N GLN A 17 17.29 -35.80 -8.91
CA GLN A 17 15.92 -35.46 -8.51
C GLN A 17 15.87 -34.66 -7.21
N ILE A 18 16.81 -34.85 -6.28
CA ILE A 18 16.83 -34.14 -4.99
C ILE A 18 16.83 -32.61 -5.14
N PRO A 19 17.68 -31.98 -5.98
CA PRO A 19 17.64 -30.53 -6.15
C PRO A 19 16.35 -30.02 -6.79
N PHE A 20 15.74 -30.80 -7.67
CA PHE A 20 14.45 -30.45 -8.29
C PHE A 20 13.32 -30.49 -7.26
N ALA A 21 13.22 -31.58 -6.50
CA ALA A 21 12.26 -31.72 -5.40
C ALA A 21 12.41 -30.61 -4.35
N THR A 22 13.65 -30.33 -3.95
CA THR A 22 13.96 -29.25 -3.00
C THR A 22 13.49 -27.90 -3.54
N ALA A 23 13.77 -27.59 -4.81
CA ALA A 23 13.33 -26.36 -5.45
C ALA A 23 11.79 -26.25 -5.52
N GLN A 24 11.11 -27.36 -5.79
CA GLN A 24 9.64 -27.42 -5.82
C GLN A 24 9.04 -27.19 -4.43
N ALA A 25 9.58 -27.84 -3.39
CA ALA A 25 9.17 -27.65 -2.00
C ALA A 25 9.33 -26.19 -1.55
N MET A 26 10.52 -25.61 -1.76
CA MET A 26 10.78 -24.21 -1.42
C MET A 26 9.83 -23.26 -2.15
N THR A 27 9.57 -23.50 -3.44
CA THR A 27 8.65 -22.69 -4.24
C THR A 27 7.21 -22.79 -3.73
N LYS A 28 6.76 -23.99 -3.33
CA LYS A 28 5.43 -24.22 -2.75
C LYS A 28 5.25 -23.42 -1.45
N VAL A 29 6.21 -23.54 -0.53
CA VAL A 29 6.19 -22.84 0.77
C VAL A 29 6.15 -21.34 0.57
N VAL A 30 7.03 -20.80 -0.26
CA VAL A 30 7.17 -19.36 -0.50
C VAL A 30 5.91 -18.75 -1.13
N ARG A 31 5.23 -19.47 -2.03
CA ARG A 31 3.91 -19.07 -2.55
C ARG A 31 2.81 -19.11 -1.50
N GLN A 32 2.86 -20.07 -0.58
CA GLN A 32 1.91 -20.18 0.52
C GLN A 32 2.07 -19.01 1.50
N ILE A 33 3.30 -18.63 1.87
CA ILE A 33 3.50 -17.44 2.71
C ILE A 33 3.16 -16.17 1.92
N GLU A 34 3.44 -16.05 0.62
CA GLU A 34 2.96 -14.90 -0.18
C GLU A 34 1.43 -14.73 -0.08
N ALA A 35 0.67 -15.81 -0.24
CA ALA A 35 -0.79 -15.78 -0.13
C ALA A 35 -1.24 -15.36 1.28
N ALA A 36 -0.64 -15.94 2.32
CA ALA A 36 -0.95 -15.59 3.70
C ALA A 36 -0.62 -14.13 4.03
N GLN A 37 0.49 -13.59 3.49
CA GLN A 37 0.86 -12.19 3.67
C GLN A 37 -0.12 -11.24 2.97
N LYS A 38 -0.62 -11.60 1.78
CA LYS A 38 -1.69 -10.83 1.11
C LYS A 38 -2.96 -10.76 1.97
N THR A 39 -3.38 -11.88 2.54
CA THR A 39 -4.52 -11.91 3.47
C THR A 39 -4.24 -11.12 4.75
N ALA A 40 -3.01 -11.17 5.28
CA ALA A 40 -2.63 -10.37 6.45
C ALA A 40 -2.68 -8.87 6.15
N PHE A 41 -2.25 -8.44 4.95
CA PHE A 41 -2.34 -7.04 4.53
C PHE A 41 -3.80 -6.57 4.48
N GLU A 42 -4.70 -7.40 3.96
CA GLU A 42 -6.14 -7.10 3.93
C GLU A 42 -6.78 -7.00 5.32
N ARG A 43 -6.22 -7.69 6.32
CA ARG A 43 -6.74 -7.70 7.69
C ARG A 43 -6.15 -6.60 8.58
N ASN A 44 -4.85 -6.31 8.42
CA ASN A 44 -4.12 -5.41 9.32
C ASN A 44 -4.09 -3.96 8.82
N LEU A 45 -4.31 -3.72 7.53
CA LEU A 45 -4.36 -2.38 6.95
C LEU A 45 -5.82 -1.92 6.78
N ASP A 46 -6.05 -0.64 7.00
CA ASP A 46 -7.35 -0.02 6.76
C ASP A 46 -7.57 0.22 5.27
N ASN A 47 -8.51 -0.52 4.66
CA ASN A 47 -8.91 -0.39 3.25
C ASN A 47 -7.72 -0.36 2.26
N PRO A 48 -6.82 -1.36 2.27
CA PRO A 48 -5.63 -1.33 1.42
C PRO A 48 -6.02 -1.36 -0.06
N THR A 49 -5.24 -0.64 -0.87
CA THR A 49 -5.44 -0.71 -2.32
C THR A 49 -4.98 -2.07 -2.85
N PRO A 50 -5.56 -2.57 -3.96
CA PRO A 50 -5.07 -3.80 -4.61
C PRO A 50 -3.61 -3.71 -5.02
N PHE A 51 -3.09 -2.51 -5.27
CA PHE A 51 -1.67 -2.28 -5.54
C PHE A 51 -0.82 -2.62 -4.31
N THR A 52 -1.25 -2.20 -3.11
CA THR A 52 -0.60 -2.50 -1.85
C THR A 52 -0.64 -4.00 -1.55
N VAL A 53 -1.80 -4.66 -1.69
CA VAL A 53 -1.91 -6.11 -1.46
C VAL A 53 -1.04 -6.89 -2.46
N LYS A 54 -1.11 -6.56 -3.76
CA LYS A 54 -0.32 -7.22 -4.81
C LYS A 54 1.15 -6.82 -4.82
N SER A 55 1.59 -5.94 -3.91
CA SER A 55 3.00 -5.60 -3.76
C SER A 55 3.80 -6.72 -3.12
N VAL A 56 3.14 -7.62 -2.38
CA VAL A 56 3.76 -8.84 -1.89
C VAL A 56 3.91 -9.81 -3.06
N GLY A 57 5.14 -10.22 -3.31
CA GLY A 57 5.49 -11.18 -4.33
C GLY A 57 6.47 -12.22 -3.82
N SER A 58 6.70 -13.24 -4.64
CA SER A 58 7.67 -14.27 -4.33
C SER A 58 8.51 -14.68 -5.53
N VAL A 59 9.72 -15.14 -5.24
CA VAL A 59 10.62 -15.78 -6.20
C VAL A 59 10.83 -17.22 -5.74
N GLY A 60 10.41 -18.17 -6.57
CA GLY A 60 10.63 -19.60 -6.33
C GLY A 60 12.08 -20.01 -6.52
N ALA A 61 12.45 -21.15 -5.93
CA ALA A 61 13.76 -21.75 -6.09
C ALA A 61 13.89 -22.47 -7.45
N ARG A 62 15.12 -22.59 -7.93
CA ARG A 62 15.47 -23.34 -9.13
C ARG A 62 16.38 -24.52 -8.76
N LYS A 63 16.39 -25.58 -9.57
CA LYS A 63 17.27 -26.74 -9.33
C LYS A 63 18.76 -26.41 -9.27
N ASN A 64 19.19 -25.33 -9.94
CA ASN A 64 20.56 -24.82 -9.95
C ASN A 64 20.81 -23.71 -8.92
N SER A 65 19.77 -23.22 -8.25
CA SER A 65 19.83 -22.16 -7.25
C SER A 65 18.71 -22.40 -6.24
N LEU A 66 19.04 -23.12 -5.17
CA LEU A 66 18.15 -23.49 -4.07
C LEU A 66 17.93 -22.28 -3.15
N ARG A 67 17.48 -21.17 -3.72
CA ARG A 67 17.15 -19.93 -3.03
C ARG A 67 15.77 -19.50 -3.45
N ALA A 68 14.90 -19.28 -2.49
CA ALA A 68 13.58 -18.70 -2.69
C ALA A 68 13.42 -17.52 -1.74
N LYS A 69 12.65 -16.51 -2.13
CA LYS A 69 12.41 -15.32 -1.31
C LYS A 69 10.98 -14.83 -1.44
N VAL A 70 10.44 -14.30 -0.35
CA VAL A 70 9.19 -13.53 -0.32
C VAL A 70 9.57 -12.08 -0.08
N PHE A 71 9.03 -11.16 -0.86
CA PHE A 71 9.41 -9.75 -0.81
C PHE A 71 8.21 -8.84 -1.00
N VAL A 72 8.35 -7.62 -0.50
CA VAL A 72 7.47 -6.49 -0.83
C VAL A 72 8.18 -5.65 -1.88
N ARG A 73 7.48 -5.25 -2.94
CA ARG A 73 8.06 -4.36 -3.98
C ARG A 73 8.50 -3.04 -3.36
N ASP A 74 9.65 -2.51 -3.80
CA ASP A 74 10.26 -1.27 -3.29
C ASP A 74 9.31 -0.07 -3.33
N THR A 75 8.47 0.01 -4.37
CA THR A 75 7.47 1.07 -4.53
C THR A 75 6.43 1.08 -3.41
N ALA A 76 6.11 -0.09 -2.85
CA ALA A 76 5.22 -0.22 -1.70
C ALA A 76 5.99 -0.19 -0.38
N ALA A 77 7.19 -0.78 -0.34
CA ALA A 77 8.04 -0.83 0.84
C ALA A 77 8.22 0.56 1.45
N GLY A 78 8.48 1.59 0.62
CA GLY A 78 8.73 2.93 1.15
C GLY A 78 7.60 3.53 2.01
N TYR A 79 6.33 3.16 1.80
CA TYR A 79 5.23 3.62 2.67
C TYR A 79 4.74 2.56 3.65
N LEU A 80 5.16 1.29 3.48
CA LEU A 80 4.82 0.18 4.38
C LEU A 80 5.87 -0.03 5.47
N GLU A 81 7.11 0.38 5.26
CA GLU A 81 8.23 0.22 6.17
C GLU A 81 7.96 0.79 7.58
N PRO A 82 7.35 1.99 7.74
CA PRO A 82 6.97 2.48 9.06
C PRO A 82 5.92 1.62 9.78
N PHE A 83 5.14 0.83 9.06
CA PHE A 83 4.17 -0.09 9.66
C PHE A 83 4.78 -1.43 10.07
N GLU A 84 6.02 -1.71 9.67
CA GLU A 84 6.77 -2.87 10.14
C GLU A 84 7.68 -2.48 11.32
N PHE A 85 8.49 -1.43 11.16
CA PHE A 85 9.51 -1.05 12.15
C PHE A 85 9.06 0.07 13.09
N GLY A 86 7.94 0.73 12.79
CA GLY A 86 7.57 1.99 13.44
C GLY A 86 8.23 3.20 12.78
N GLY A 87 7.96 4.39 13.32
CA GLY A 87 8.49 5.66 12.82
C GLY A 87 7.41 6.56 12.26
N GLU A 88 7.75 7.40 11.29
CA GLU A 88 6.84 8.37 10.70
C GLU A 88 6.26 7.93 9.36
N HIS A 89 5.02 8.32 9.10
CA HIS A 89 4.40 8.10 7.79
C HIS A 89 5.21 8.79 6.70
N LYS A 90 5.53 8.04 5.64
CA LYS A 90 6.15 8.60 4.44
C LYS A 90 5.26 9.68 3.82
N LEU A 91 5.80 10.89 3.74
CA LEU A 91 5.19 11.99 2.99
C LEU A 91 5.54 11.86 1.50
N ASN A 92 4.54 11.99 0.63
CA ASN A 92 4.73 12.01 -0.83
C ASN A 92 5.13 13.41 -1.37
N GLY A 93 5.44 14.35 -0.47
CA GLY A 93 5.78 15.74 -0.75
C GLY A 93 6.08 16.48 0.55
N SER A 94 6.04 17.82 0.53
CA SER A 94 6.40 18.65 1.68
C SER A 94 5.43 18.59 2.87
N ALA A 95 4.24 18.02 2.68
CA ALA A 95 3.22 17.97 3.72
C ALA A 95 2.28 16.78 3.55
N LEU A 96 1.72 16.33 4.67
CA LEU A 96 0.61 15.41 4.72
C LEU A 96 -0.65 16.11 4.21
N LEU A 97 -1.32 15.48 3.24
CA LEU A 97 -2.58 15.95 2.69
C LEU A 97 -3.74 15.35 3.48
N ASN A 98 -4.45 16.17 4.26
CA ASN A 98 -5.63 15.78 5.04
C ASN A 98 -6.91 16.33 4.39
N PRO A 99 -7.58 15.54 3.51
CA PRO A 99 -8.81 15.95 2.85
C PRO A 99 -9.97 16.11 3.85
N LYS A 100 -10.71 17.21 3.76
CA LYS A 100 -11.87 17.49 4.64
C LYS A 100 -13.19 17.49 3.90
N ASP A 101 -13.26 18.22 2.79
CA ASP A 101 -14.49 18.39 2.01
C ASP A 101 -14.25 18.01 0.54
N ILE A 102 -13.62 16.86 0.34
CA ILE A 102 -13.34 16.31 -0.98
C ILE A 102 -13.79 14.87 -1.03
N LYS A 103 -14.45 14.52 -2.14
CA LYS A 103 -14.78 13.14 -2.45
C LYS A 103 -13.50 12.31 -2.64
N LEU A 104 -13.34 11.32 -1.77
CA LEU A 104 -12.28 10.32 -1.82
C LEU A 104 -12.65 9.18 -2.78
N ASN A 105 -11.67 8.38 -3.17
CA ASN A 105 -11.95 7.12 -3.87
C ASN A 105 -12.47 6.05 -2.89
N LYS A 106 -12.83 4.86 -3.40
CA LYS A 106 -13.34 3.75 -2.58
C LYS A 106 -12.37 3.25 -1.49
N TYR A 107 -11.09 3.60 -1.57
CA TYR A 107 -10.06 3.23 -0.62
C TYR A 107 -9.68 4.41 0.29
N GLY A 108 -10.48 5.47 0.36
CA GLY A 108 -10.20 6.65 1.18
C GLY A 108 -9.05 7.54 0.68
N ASN A 109 -8.53 7.31 -0.53
CA ASN A 109 -7.40 8.06 -1.07
C ASN A 109 -7.85 9.22 -1.96
N LEU A 110 -7.05 10.30 -1.97
CA LEU A 110 -7.23 11.41 -2.91
C LEU A 110 -6.95 10.94 -4.36
N PRO A 111 -7.82 11.24 -5.33
CA PRO A 111 -7.54 10.93 -6.73
C PRO A 111 -6.27 11.65 -7.22
N ARG A 112 -5.44 10.97 -8.02
CA ARG A 112 -4.11 11.44 -8.47
C ARG A 112 -4.10 12.89 -8.97
N ASN A 113 -5.06 13.27 -9.80
CA ASN A 113 -5.11 14.60 -10.42
C ASN A 113 -5.93 15.62 -9.63
N LYS A 114 -6.46 15.25 -8.45
CA LYS A 114 -7.42 16.08 -7.73
C LYS A 114 -6.82 17.40 -7.27
N LEU A 115 -5.58 17.39 -6.77
CA LEU A 115 -4.90 18.61 -6.34
C LEU A 115 -4.65 19.56 -7.52
N SER A 116 -4.21 19.05 -8.66
CA SER A 116 -4.01 19.83 -9.89
C SER A 116 -5.33 20.44 -10.39
N GLN A 117 -6.40 19.64 -10.42
CA GLN A 117 -7.75 20.11 -10.77
C GLN A 117 -8.25 21.20 -9.83
N LEU A 118 -7.93 21.13 -8.54
CA LEU A 118 -8.29 22.16 -7.57
C LEU A 118 -7.50 23.44 -7.80
N LYS A 119 -6.19 23.35 -8.04
CA LYS A 119 -5.34 24.52 -8.36
C LYS A 119 -5.80 25.24 -9.63
N ALA A 120 -6.32 24.51 -10.62
CA ALA A 120 -6.82 25.09 -11.86
C ALA A 120 -8.14 25.88 -11.71
N LYS A 121 -8.87 25.71 -10.60
CA LYS A 121 -10.15 26.41 -10.40
C LYS A 121 -9.90 27.85 -9.94
N PRO A 122 -10.53 28.86 -10.57
CA PRO A 122 -10.30 30.26 -10.22
C PRO A 122 -10.81 30.64 -8.83
N ASN A 123 -11.76 29.87 -8.27
CA ASN A 123 -12.28 30.06 -6.93
C ASN A 123 -11.53 29.28 -5.86
N VAL A 124 -10.46 28.57 -6.20
CA VAL A 124 -9.65 27.81 -5.24
C VAL A 124 -8.27 28.46 -5.13
N PHE A 125 -7.73 28.48 -3.92
CA PHE A 125 -6.39 28.99 -3.66
C PHE A 125 -5.72 28.17 -2.57
N ILE A 126 -4.39 28.29 -2.48
CA ILE A 126 -3.58 27.69 -1.42
C ILE A 126 -3.06 28.81 -0.56
N GLY A 127 -3.14 28.65 0.76
CA GLY A 127 -2.58 29.60 1.70
C GLY A 127 -3.03 29.35 3.13
N ASP A 128 -2.54 30.21 4.02
CA ASP A 128 -2.97 30.26 5.40
C ASP A 128 -4.27 31.06 5.55
N VAL A 129 -5.25 30.48 6.23
CA VAL A 129 -6.44 31.20 6.67
C VAL A 129 -6.66 30.86 8.14
N GLY A 130 -6.33 31.80 9.03
CA GLY A 130 -6.52 31.64 10.47
C GLY A 130 -5.58 30.61 11.10
N GLY A 131 -4.32 30.55 10.66
CA GLY A 131 -3.30 29.63 11.18
C GLY A 131 -3.38 28.21 10.61
N VAL A 132 -4.15 28.01 9.54
CA VAL A 132 -4.31 26.72 8.87
C VAL A 132 -3.88 26.84 7.41
N ASN A 133 -2.70 26.30 7.09
CA ASN A 133 -2.22 26.18 5.73
C ASN A 133 -2.98 25.07 4.98
N ALA A 134 -3.66 25.45 3.90
CA ALA A 134 -4.61 24.56 3.25
C ALA A 134 -4.93 24.94 1.80
N VAL A 135 -5.61 24.02 1.11
CA VAL A 135 -6.38 24.31 -0.10
C VAL A 135 -7.77 24.81 0.30
N TRP A 136 -8.09 26.02 -0.10
CA TRP A 136 -9.31 26.73 0.26
C TRP A 136 -10.15 27.05 -0.97
N GLN A 137 -11.47 26.98 -0.84
CA GLN A 137 -12.41 27.43 -1.87
C GLN A 137 -13.13 28.71 -1.43
N ARG A 138 -13.01 29.77 -2.24
CA ARG A 138 -13.74 31.02 -2.07
C ARG A 138 -15.24 30.77 -2.23
N LYS A 139 -16.01 31.20 -1.24
CA LYS A 139 -17.48 31.19 -1.28
C LYS A 139 -17.96 32.54 -1.80
N LYS A 140 -18.94 32.52 -2.72
CA LYS A 140 -19.61 33.75 -3.15
C LYS A 140 -20.49 34.27 -2.02
N PRO A 141 -20.60 35.59 -1.83
CA PRO A 141 -21.53 36.16 -0.87
C PRO A 141 -22.95 35.75 -1.25
N LYS A 142 -23.77 35.33 -0.27
CA LYS A 142 -25.18 35.00 -0.51
C LYS A 142 -25.93 36.28 -0.84
N THR A 143 -26.15 36.55 -2.12
CA THR A 143 -27.09 37.58 -2.56
C THR A 143 -28.49 36.99 -2.55
N LYS A 144 -29.46 37.66 -1.91
CA LYS A 144 -30.87 37.23 -1.98
C LYS A 144 -31.31 37.30 -3.46
N LYS A 145 -31.72 36.17 -4.03
CA LYS A 145 -32.25 36.08 -5.40
C LYS A 145 -33.47 37.00 -5.51
N GLY A 146 -33.53 37.86 -6.54
CA GLY A 146 -34.63 38.82 -6.74
C GLY A 146 -34.50 40.17 -6.02
N LYS A 147 -33.38 40.47 -5.35
CA LYS A 147 -33.18 41.79 -4.71
C LYS A 147 -32.98 42.87 -5.78
N LYS A 148 -33.96 43.77 -5.94
CA LYS A 148 -33.84 44.97 -6.80
C LYS A 148 -32.61 45.79 -6.38
N ARG A 149 -31.93 46.42 -7.34
CA ARG A 149 -30.84 47.38 -7.05
C ARG A 149 -31.36 48.39 -6.04
N ALA A 150 -30.73 48.47 -4.88
CA ALA A 150 -31.13 49.43 -3.87
C ALA A 150 -30.86 50.87 -4.37
N LYS A 151 -31.77 51.80 -4.08
CA LYS A 151 -31.58 53.23 -4.38
C LYS A 151 -30.31 53.75 -3.70
N ARG A 152 -29.61 54.68 -4.36
CA ARG A 152 -28.44 55.39 -3.81
C ARG A 152 -28.88 56.17 -2.56
N SER A 153 -28.02 56.27 -1.55
CA SER A 153 -28.36 57.04 -0.34
C SER A 153 -28.47 58.52 -0.70
N PRO A 154 -29.48 59.25 -0.19
CA PRO A 154 -29.62 60.69 -0.42
C PRO A 154 -28.34 61.49 -0.06
N ASN A 155 -27.65 61.11 1.03
CA ASN A 155 -26.52 61.87 1.58
C ASN A 155 -25.13 61.26 1.25
N GLY A 156 -25.02 60.43 0.21
CA GLY A 156 -23.72 59.86 -0.20
C GLY A 156 -23.04 58.88 0.79
N THR A 157 -23.67 58.54 1.92
CA THR A 157 -23.13 57.63 2.93
C THR A 157 -22.87 56.23 2.36
N ARG A 158 -21.62 55.75 2.47
CA ARG A 158 -21.22 54.41 2.03
C ARG A 158 -21.83 53.36 2.96
N ARG A 159 -22.54 52.37 2.40
CA ARG A 159 -23.02 51.22 3.18
C ARG A 159 -21.87 50.32 3.60
N ASP A 160 -22.02 49.71 4.75
CA ASP A 160 -21.09 48.69 5.22
C ASP A 160 -20.94 47.57 4.21
N LYS A 161 -19.67 47.18 3.99
CA LYS A 161 -19.34 46.06 3.12
C LYS A 161 -19.87 44.78 3.75
N ILE A 162 -20.69 44.04 3.01
CA ILE A 162 -21.14 42.71 3.44
C ILE A 162 -19.90 41.84 3.68
N LYS A 163 -19.73 41.37 4.92
CA LYS A 163 -18.64 40.46 5.29
C LYS A 163 -18.72 39.22 4.39
N GLN A 164 -17.61 38.91 3.74
CA GLN A 164 -17.53 37.71 2.92
C GLN A 164 -17.55 36.48 3.84
N PRO A 165 -18.26 35.40 3.45
CA PRO A 165 -18.22 34.16 4.22
C PRO A 165 -16.80 33.58 4.24
N ALA A 166 -16.44 32.91 5.34
CA ALA A 166 -15.18 32.19 5.45
C ALA A 166 -15.06 31.16 4.31
N PRO A 167 -13.87 31.02 3.69
CA PRO A 167 -13.65 30.08 2.61
C PRO A 167 -13.89 28.63 3.09
N LYS A 168 -14.23 27.75 2.16
CA LYS A 168 -14.40 26.31 2.45
C LYS A 168 -13.03 25.64 2.51
N LEU A 169 -12.73 24.94 3.61
CA LEU A 169 -11.53 24.12 3.74
C LEU A 169 -11.69 22.85 2.91
N LEU A 170 -10.80 22.62 1.93
CA LEU A 170 -10.85 21.43 1.09
C LEU A 170 -9.79 20.39 1.50
N ILE A 171 -8.52 20.79 1.59
CA ILE A 171 -7.40 19.93 2.02
C ILE A 171 -6.55 20.70 3.01
N ARG A 172 -6.39 20.18 4.23
CA ARG A 172 -5.43 20.72 5.20
C ARG A 172 -4.05 20.11 4.94
N PHE A 173 -3.02 20.94 5.03
CA PHE A 173 -1.63 20.48 5.06
C PHE A 173 -1.19 20.33 6.52
N GLY A 174 -0.43 19.28 6.80
CA GLY A 174 0.13 19.03 8.13
C GLY A 174 1.41 18.22 8.06
N ASP A 175 1.96 17.91 9.22
CA ASP A 175 3.20 17.16 9.34
C ASP A 175 2.97 15.65 9.22
N SER A 176 4.07 14.90 9.15
CA SER A 176 4.04 13.44 9.25
C SER A 176 3.42 12.99 10.56
N LEU A 177 2.65 11.90 10.49
CA LEU A 177 2.04 11.29 11.67
C LEU A 177 2.87 10.07 12.09
N PRO A 178 3.00 9.80 13.40
CA PRO A 178 3.67 8.60 13.88
C PRO A 178 2.84 7.35 13.54
N VAL A 179 3.53 6.27 13.20
CA VAL A 179 2.97 4.98 12.81
C VAL A 179 3.24 3.95 13.91
N LYS A 180 2.19 3.22 14.29
CA LYS A 180 2.33 2.02 15.13
C LYS A 180 2.68 0.83 14.23
N PRO A 181 3.69 0.02 14.58
CA PRO A 181 4.00 -1.18 13.82
C PRO A 181 2.86 -2.20 13.97
N THR A 182 2.26 -2.62 12.86
CA THR A 182 1.09 -3.51 12.82
C THR A 182 1.19 -4.63 11.77
N LEU A 183 2.17 -4.59 10.88
CA LEU A 183 2.27 -5.57 9.78
C LEU A 183 2.75 -6.94 10.27
N GLY A 184 3.82 -7.00 11.05
CA GLY A 184 4.45 -8.24 11.51
C GLY A 184 4.83 -9.15 10.34
N TYR A 185 5.24 -8.56 9.22
CA TYR A 185 5.51 -9.24 7.97
C TYR A 185 6.68 -10.22 8.12
N MET A 186 7.79 -9.77 8.70
CA MET A 186 9.01 -10.57 8.86
C MET A 186 8.78 -11.74 9.82
N ASP A 187 8.20 -11.48 10.98
CA ASP A 187 7.93 -12.50 12.00
C ASP A 187 7.00 -13.59 11.47
N ARG A 188 5.92 -13.20 10.79
CA ARG A 188 4.99 -14.14 10.16
C ARG A 188 5.67 -14.98 9.09
N ALA A 189 6.48 -14.36 8.22
CA ALA A 189 7.19 -15.08 7.17
C ALA A 189 8.17 -16.09 7.75
N ASN A 190 8.95 -15.72 8.76
CA ASN A 190 9.90 -16.60 9.43
C ASN A 190 9.19 -17.75 10.15
N THR A 191 8.12 -17.45 10.89
CA THR A 191 7.32 -18.47 11.60
C THR A 191 6.73 -19.48 10.62
N MET A 192 6.14 -19.01 9.52
CA MET A 192 5.57 -19.89 8.49
C MET A 192 6.64 -20.70 7.76
N ALA A 193 7.79 -20.10 7.44
CA ALA A 193 8.88 -20.82 6.81
C ALA A 193 9.38 -21.96 7.69
N ASN A 194 9.60 -21.72 8.98
CA ASN A 194 10.04 -22.73 9.94
C ASN A 194 9.02 -23.86 10.11
N ALA A 195 7.73 -23.54 10.09
CA ALA A 195 6.66 -24.53 10.25
C ALA A 195 6.41 -25.37 8.99
N LEU A 196 6.43 -24.75 7.80
CA LEU A 196 6.00 -25.38 6.55
C LEU A 196 7.15 -26.05 5.78
N LEU A 197 8.37 -25.54 5.90
CA LEU A 197 9.49 -25.99 5.08
C LEU A 197 9.89 -27.46 5.36
N PRO A 198 9.99 -27.93 6.61
CA PRO A 198 10.37 -29.32 6.88
C PRO A 198 9.41 -30.33 6.24
N SER A 199 8.10 -30.15 6.46
CA SER A 199 7.08 -31.05 5.91
C SER A 199 7.03 -31.01 4.38
N ALA A 200 7.16 -29.83 3.77
CA ALA A 200 7.20 -29.69 2.32
C ALA A 200 8.43 -30.37 1.69
N LEU A 201 9.60 -30.29 2.34
CA LEU A 201 10.82 -30.97 1.88
C LEU A 201 10.68 -32.48 1.99
N HIS A 202 10.16 -33.00 3.11
CA HIS A 202 9.93 -34.43 3.28
C HIS A 202 9.00 -34.99 2.20
N GLN A 203 7.89 -34.30 1.92
CA GLN A 203 6.95 -34.69 0.86
C GLN A 203 7.62 -34.69 -0.51
N ALA A 204 8.31 -33.60 -0.87
CA ALA A 204 8.93 -33.50 -2.19
C ALA A 204 10.05 -34.52 -2.41
N ILE A 205 10.84 -34.82 -1.37
CA ILE A 205 11.87 -35.86 -1.44
C ILE A 205 11.23 -37.25 -1.57
N ALA A 206 10.17 -37.55 -0.82
CA ALA A 206 9.45 -38.82 -0.93
C ALA A 206 8.85 -39.01 -2.34
N GLU A 207 8.24 -37.96 -2.90
CA GLU A 207 7.73 -37.94 -4.27
C GLU A 207 8.86 -38.19 -5.29
N ALA A 208 10.00 -37.50 -5.13
CA ALA A 208 11.16 -37.72 -6.00
C ALA A 208 11.68 -39.15 -5.95
N ILE A 209 11.79 -39.75 -4.76
CA ILE A 209 12.19 -41.15 -4.61
C ILE A 209 11.19 -42.09 -5.29
N SER A 210 9.89 -41.82 -5.15
CA SER A 210 8.84 -42.64 -5.78
C SER A 210 8.87 -42.55 -7.32
N SER A 211 9.17 -41.36 -7.85
CA SER A 211 9.24 -41.10 -9.31
C SER A 211 10.52 -41.62 -9.97
N ALA A 212 11.53 -42.00 -9.18
CA ALA A 212 12.81 -42.52 -9.65
C ALA A 212 12.87 -44.06 -9.68
N ARG A 213 11.79 -44.75 -9.28
CA ARG A 213 11.62 -46.20 -9.45
C ARG A 213 11.14 -46.52 -10.86
#